data_AF-A0A7K3D9Y2-F1
#
_entry.id   AF-A0A7K3D9Y2-F1
#
_cell.length_a   1.000
_cell.length_b   1.000
_cell.length_c   1.000
_cell.angle_alpha   90.00
_cell.angle_beta   90.00
_cell.angle_gamma   90.00
#
_symmetry.space_group_name_H-M   'P 1'
#
loop_
_entity.id
_entity.type
_entity.pdbx_description
1 polymer ?
#
loop_
_entity_poly.entity_id
_entity_poly.type
_entity_poly.pdbx_seq_one_letter_code
_entity_poly.pdbx_strand_id
1 'polypeptide(L)'
;TPAYDAWQELPAAERWSALATAWLAATRTAGLVGGRDGKDRTLSALGPHLDRSTAPEVRHRVLALAATLPEGTAPAPESLLSRLRWERPSASRGSRPATPDGAANPSDPPPPQDLRSRIAQWTLNEAELLGVTGRGAVSSHGRALLSGHDHGHGPGHGSDSEGTAAEQSLAAARAARLLAPLLPEPLDHVLLQADLTAVAPGPLERPLADALAVLADVESKGGATVYRFTPGSVRRALDAGQSASDLHAFLAAHSRTPVPQPLAYLIDDVARKHGHLRIGAASAYVRCDDEALLNEILADKRAQSLRLRRLAPTVLAAQADPGTLLDGLRAMGFAPAAESAEGDVLITRAHAHRTPPRTAPEPVPDGPPLPGDTLIGAAVRAIRAGDLASTAPRKEAPTSTSPSDGRLPRTTAAETLATMQAAVLTGEALWIGYVNAEGTASQRVIAPVRVEGGFVTAYDHTADEVRTYPLHRVTGVAELADD
;
A
#
# COMPACT_ATOMS: atom_id res chain seq x y z
N THR A 1 -13.03 -10.64 -0.67
CA THR A 1 -12.82 -10.95 0.77
C THR A 1 -13.88 -10.19 1.54
N PRO A 2 -14.27 -10.61 2.76
CA PRO A 2 -15.28 -9.89 3.55
C PRO A 2 -14.98 -8.39 3.73
N ALA A 3 -13.69 -8.02 3.83
CA ALA A 3 -13.27 -6.62 3.89
C ALA A 3 -13.56 -5.82 2.61
N TYR A 4 -13.47 -6.45 1.43
CA TYR A 4 -13.86 -5.82 0.17
C TYR A 4 -15.38 -5.60 0.10
N ASP A 5 -16.15 -6.55 0.62
CA ASP A 5 -17.61 -6.45 0.66
C ASP A 5 -18.02 -5.29 1.59
N ALA A 6 -17.44 -5.20 2.79
CA ALA A 6 -17.68 -4.08 3.70
C ALA A 6 -17.23 -2.71 3.15
N TRP A 7 -16.07 -2.65 2.46
CA TRP A 7 -15.60 -1.42 1.81
C TRP A 7 -16.57 -0.95 0.72
N GLN A 8 -17.24 -1.85 -0.01
CA GLN A 8 -18.17 -1.47 -1.07
C GLN A 8 -19.42 -0.75 -0.54
N GLU A 9 -19.83 -1.03 0.70
CA GLU A 9 -20.98 -0.42 1.38
C GLU A 9 -20.71 1.00 1.92
N LEU A 10 -19.44 1.42 1.99
CA LEU A 10 -19.10 2.76 2.47
C LEU A 10 -19.53 3.86 1.48
N PRO A 11 -19.86 5.07 1.97
CA PRO A 11 -20.07 6.24 1.12
C PRO A 11 -18.89 6.47 0.16
N ALA A 12 -19.15 7.01 -1.02
CA ALA A 12 -18.13 7.17 -2.07
C ALA A 12 -16.88 7.94 -1.59
N ALA A 13 -17.06 8.97 -0.77
CA ALA A 13 -15.96 9.75 -0.21
C ALA A 13 -15.10 8.95 0.78
N GLU A 14 -15.70 8.05 1.56
CA GLU A 14 -15.00 7.16 2.51
C GLU A 14 -14.27 6.02 1.78
N ARG A 15 -14.88 5.48 0.72
CA ARG A 15 -14.20 4.53 -0.16
C ARG A 15 -12.96 5.13 -0.79
N TRP A 16 -13.10 6.38 -1.26
CA TRP A 16 -11.99 7.15 -1.80
C TRP A 16 -10.91 7.38 -0.74
N SER A 17 -11.26 7.82 0.47
CA SER A 17 -10.25 8.09 1.51
C SER A 17 -9.50 6.83 1.91
N ALA A 18 -10.18 5.68 1.99
CA ALA A 18 -9.53 4.39 2.24
C ALA A 18 -8.53 4.02 1.11
N LEU A 19 -8.92 4.19 -0.15
CA LEU A 19 -8.06 3.92 -1.31
C LEU A 19 -6.86 4.89 -1.36
N ALA A 20 -7.10 6.19 -1.19
CA ALA A 20 -6.06 7.22 -1.25
C ALA A 20 -5.04 7.05 -0.11
N THR A 21 -5.50 6.73 1.10
CA THR A 21 -4.64 6.44 2.25
C THR A 21 -3.81 5.18 2.02
N ALA A 22 -4.43 4.10 1.53
CA ALA A 22 -3.71 2.87 1.21
C ALA A 22 -2.67 3.10 0.09
N TRP A 23 -3.01 3.90 -0.92
CA TRP A 23 -2.09 4.28 -1.99
C TRP A 23 -0.91 5.10 -1.46
N LEU A 24 -1.13 6.06 -0.56
CA LEU A 24 -0.06 6.86 0.03
C LEU A 24 1.01 5.99 0.72
N ALA A 25 0.57 5.00 1.49
CA ALA A 25 1.43 4.06 2.20
C ALA A 25 1.96 2.89 1.33
N ALA A 26 1.42 2.69 0.12
CA ALA A 26 1.75 1.53 -0.70
C ALA A 26 3.19 1.58 -1.22
N THR A 27 3.96 0.53 -0.94
CA THR A 27 5.28 0.27 -1.54
C THR A 27 5.17 -0.22 -2.98
N ARG A 28 4.04 -0.81 -3.35
CA ARG A 28 3.78 -1.33 -4.69
C ARG A 28 3.73 -0.19 -5.71
N THR A 29 4.54 -0.28 -6.76
CA THR A 29 4.66 0.76 -7.80
C THR A 29 4.02 0.29 -9.10
N ALA A 30 2.81 0.77 -9.41
CA ALA A 30 2.03 0.33 -10.56
C ALA A 30 2.66 0.73 -11.91
N GLY A 31 3.39 1.86 -11.96
CA GLY A 31 4.09 2.31 -13.17
C GLY A 31 5.18 1.36 -13.70
N LEU A 32 5.55 0.33 -12.94
CA LEU A 32 6.48 -0.72 -13.39
C LEU A 32 5.80 -1.86 -14.15
N VAL A 33 4.46 -1.95 -14.11
CA VAL A 33 3.71 -3.01 -14.78
C VAL A 33 3.94 -2.96 -16.29
N GLY A 34 4.21 -4.12 -16.90
CA GLY A 34 4.59 -4.22 -18.31
C GLY A 34 6.05 -3.85 -18.61
N GLY A 35 6.79 -3.30 -17.62
CA GLY A 35 8.24 -3.14 -17.70
C GLY A 35 8.97 -4.48 -17.60
N ARG A 36 10.31 -4.43 -17.68
CA ARG A 36 11.16 -5.62 -17.63
C ARG A 36 12.01 -5.67 -16.35
N ASP A 37 12.19 -6.87 -15.79
CA ASP A 37 13.08 -7.10 -14.65
C ASP A 37 14.56 -7.20 -15.07
N GLY A 38 15.48 -7.34 -14.11
CA GLY A 38 16.92 -7.51 -14.41
C GLY A 38 17.28 -8.81 -15.15
N LYS A 39 16.29 -9.69 -15.39
CA LYS A 39 16.40 -10.93 -16.17
C LYS A 39 15.55 -10.85 -17.46
N ASP A 40 15.18 -9.65 -17.88
CA ASP A 40 14.40 -9.33 -19.09
C ASP A 40 12.95 -9.89 -19.11
N ARG A 41 12.40 -10.29 -17.96
CA ARG A 41 11.02 -10.79 -17.86
C ARG A 41 10.03 -9.66 -17.61
N THR A 42 8.83 -9.78 -18.18
CA THR A 42 7.76 -8.79 -18.00
C THR A 42 7.22 -8.79 -16.56
N LEU A 43 7.05 -7.58 -16.01
CA LEU A 43 6.50 -7.39 -14.67
C LEU A 43 4.97 -7.45 -14.70
N SER A 44 4.41 -8.51 -14.12
CA SER A 44 2.95 -8.69 -13.99
C SER A 44 2.37 -7.83 -12.87
N ALA A 45 1.13 -7.33 -13.07
CA ALA A 45 0.40 -6.49 -12.11
C ALA A 45 0.28 -7.11 -10.71
N LEU A 46 0.10 -8.43 -10.63
CA LEU A 46 -0.01 -9.18 -9.38
C LEU A 46 1.28 -9.93 -9.00
N GLY A 47 2.39 -9.65 -9.69
CA GLY A 47 3.69 -10.26 -9.41
C GLY A 47 4.39 -9.68 -8.16
N PRO A 48 5.39 -10.37 -7.59
CA PRO A 48 6.08 -9.95 -6.37
C PRO A 48 7.15 -8.86 -6.59
N HIS A 49 7.37 -8.42 -7.83
CA HIS A 49 8.53 -7.60 -8.21
C HIS A 49 8.23 -6.09 -8.33
N LEU A 50 7.05 -5.65 -7.88
CA LEU A 50 6.59 -4.27 -8.02
C LEU A 50 6.87 -3.39 -6.79
N ASP A 51 7.28 -3.97 -5.67
CA ASP A 51 7.45 -3.24 -4.42
C ASP A 51 8.75 -2.42 -4.41
N ARG A 52 8.65 -1.14 -4.03
CA ARG A 52 9.74 -0.20 -3.85
C ARG A 52 9.54 0.47 -2.50
N SER A 53 10.41 0.18 -1.54
CA SER A 53 10.37 0.74 -0.17
C SER A 53 10.42 2.26 -0.15
N THR A 54 11.08 2.88 -1.14
CA THR A 54 11.16 4.34 -1.28
C THR A 54 9.90 4.98 -1.89
N ALA A 55 8.94 4.21 -2.39
CA ALA A 55 7.77 4.76 -3.07
C ALA A 55 6.88 5.63 -2.17
N PRO A 56 6.51 5.22 -0.93
CA PRO A 56 5.72 6.05 -0.02
C PRO A 56 6.42 7.38 0.29
N GLU A 57 7.72 7.32 0.61
CA GLU A 57 8.50 8.51 0.94
C GLU A 57 8.55 9.53 -0.22
N VAL A 58 8.87 9.06 -1.43
CA VAL A 58 8.92 9.91 -2.63
C VAL A 58 7.52 10.48 -2.92
N ARG A 59 6.48 9.66 -2.82
CA ARG A 59 5.10 10.07 -3.06
C ARG A 59 4.67 11.17 -2.10
N HIS A 60 4.89 10.98 -0.81
CA HIS A 60 4.61 12.00 0.20
C HIS A 60 5.39 13.29 -0.06
N ARG A 61 6.68 13.19 -0.41
CA ARG A 61 7.50 14.39 -0.65
C ARG A 61 7.03 15.18 -1.87
N VAL A 62 6.70 14.50 -2.97
CA VAL A 62 6.18 15.14 -4.20
C VAL A 62 4.90 15.92 -3.88
N LEU A 63 3.97 15.28 -3.18
CA LEU A 63 2.68 15.87 -2.85
C LEU A 63 2.79 16.99 -1.81
N ALA A 64 3.62 16.81 -0.77
CA ALA A 64 3.89 17.85 0.23
C ALA A 64 4.54 19.09 -0.41
N LEU A 65 5.50 18.89 -1.33
CA LEU A 65 6.12 19.98 -2.06
C LEU A 65 5.09 20.72 -2.93
N ALA A 66 4.23 19.99 -3.65
CA ALA A 66 3.15 20.60 -4.42
C ALA A 66 2.16 21.36 -3.52
N ALA A 67 1.91 20.87 -2.30
CA ALA A 67 1.02 21.51 -1.32
C ALA A 67 1.61 22.78 -0.69
N THR A 68 2.92 23.03 -0.78
CA THR A 68 3.53 24.30 -0.32
C THR A 68 3.11 25.50 -1.16
N LEU A 69 2.66 25.27 -2.40
CA LEU A 69 2.19 26.32 -3.28
C LEU A 69 0.78 26.79 -2.85
N PRO A 70 0.40 28.05 -3.16
CA PRO A 70 -0.95 28.53 -2.91
C PRO A 70 -2.02 27.63 -3.53
N GLU A 71 -3.21 27.59 -2.93
CA GLU A 71 -4.34 26.81 -3.43
C GLU A 71 -4.65 27.13 -4.90
N GLY A 72 -4.95 26.10 -5.70
CA GLY A 72 -5.19 26.24 -7.14
C GLY A 72 -3.95 26.39 -8.01
N THR A 73 -2.74 26.47 -7.43
CA THR A 73 -1.50 26.53 -8.21
C THR A 73 -1.15 25.16 -8.78
N ALA A 74 -0.98 25.08 -10.10
CA ALA A 74 -0.51 23.90 -10.79
C ALA A 74 0.99 24.04 -11.15
N PRO A 75 1.91 23.40 -10.41
CA PRO A 75 3.32 23.44 -10.77
C PRO A 75 3.61 22.67 -12.06
N ALA A 76 4.58 23.17 -12.84
CA ALA A 76 5.13 22.38 -13.94
C ALA A 76 5.83 21.13 -13.38
N PRO A 77 5.54 19.91 -13.90
CA PRO A 77 6.15 18.68 -13.42
C PRO A 77 7.68 18.72 -13.38
N GLU A 78 8.31 19.31 -14.39
CA GLU A 78 9.77 19.44 -14.46
C GLU A 78 10.34 20.34 -13.36
N SER A 79 9.62 21.37 -12.94
CA SER A 79 10.03 22.24 -11.83
C SER A 79 9.97 21.49 -10.49
N LEU A 80 8.93 20.67 -10.27
CA LEU A 80 8.86 19.81 -9.08
C LEU A 80 9.98 18.78 -9.06
N LEU A 81 10.23 18.10 -10.18
CA LEU A 81 11.31 17.11 -10.30
C LEU A 81 12.68 17.76 -10.07
N SER A 82 12.93 18.94 -10.63
CA SER A 82 14.16 19.70 -10.43
C SER A 82 14.34 20.08 -8.95
N ARG A 83 13.27 20.54 -8.29
CA ARG A 83 13.29 20.86 -6.87
C ARG A 83 13.54 19.63 -6.00
N LEU A 84 12.91 18.50 -6.29
CA LEU A 84 13.13 17.23 -5.58
C LEU A 84 14.58 16.74 -5.71
N ARG A 85 15.17 16.86 -6.91
CA ARG A 85 16.59 16.54 -7.14
C ARG A 85 17.52 17.50 -6.38
N TRP A 86 17.17 18.77 -6.27
CA TRP A 86 17.94 19.74 -5.50
C TRP A 86 17.89 19.47 -3.99
N GLU A 87 16.71 19.16 -3.44
CA GLU A 87 16.56 18.85 -2.01
C GLU A 87 17.22 17.53 -1.62
N ARG A 88 17.25 16.57 -2.55
CA ARG A 88 17.87 15.26 -2.35
C ARG A 88 18.70 14.89 -3.57
N PRO A 89 19.92 15.43 -3.68
CA PRO A 89 20.85 15.03 -4.71
C PRO A 89 21.07 13.53 -4.61
N SER A 90 20.76 12.77 -5.67
CA SER A 90 20.98 11.33 -5.61
C SER A 90 22.48 11.07 -5.49
N ALA A 91 22.86 10.15 -4.62
CA ALA A 91 24.22 9.60 -4.58
C ALA A 91 24.51 8.68 -5.80
N SER A 92 23.88 8.96 -6.96
CA SER A 92 24.26 8.43 -8.25
C SER A 92 25.58 9.08 -8.66
N ARG A 93 26.65 8.73 -7.93
CA ARG A 93 28.02 9.18 -8.14
C ARG A 93 28.66 8.47 -9.36
N GLY A 94 27.85 8.16 -10.37
CA GLY A 94 28.25 7.42 -11.57
C GLY A 94 27.80 8.06 -12.89
N SER A 95 26.87 9.03 -12.87
CA SER A 95 26.60 9.84 -14.07
C SER A 95 27.47 11.09 -14.00
N ARG A 96 28.54 11.09 -14.80
CA ARG A 96 29.50 12.18 -14.94
C ARG A 96 28.75 13.52 -15.05
N PRO A 97 29.07 14.56 -14.28
CA PRO A 97 28.54 15.89 -14.57
C PRO A 97 28.90 16.21 -16.02
N ALA A 98 27.90 16.58 -16.81
CA ALA A 98 28.14 17.14 -18.14
C ALA A 98 29.13 18.29 -17.94
N THR A 99 30.27 18.18 -18.62
CA THR A 99 31.27 19.25 -18.64
C THR A 99 30.58 20.50 -19.20
N PRO A 100 30.91 21.71 -18.73
CA PRO A 100 30.28 22.95 -19.21
C PRO A 100 30.43 23.15 -20.73
N ASP A 101 31.44 22.52 -21.34
CA ASP A 101 31.76 22.61 -22.78
C ASP A 101 31.35 21.38 -23.61
N GLY A 102 30.58 20.44 -23.05
CA GLY A 102 30.12 19.25 -23.78
C GLY A 102 28.74 19.47 -24.38
N ALA A 103 28.65 20.00 -25.59
CA ALA A 103 27.41 19.99 -26.37
C ALA A 103 26.89 18.54 -26.45
N ALA A 104 25.79 18.24 -25.75
CA ALA A 104 25.13 16.96 -25.83
C ALA A 104 24.69 16.75 -27.28
N ASN A 105 25.10 15.63 -27.89
CA ASN A 105 24.68 15.29 -29.24
C ASN A 105 23.16 15.06 -29.21
N PRO A 106 22.35 15.67 -30.10
CA PRO A 106 20.89 15.49 -30.11
C PRO A 106 20.44 14.03 -30.32
N SER A 107 21.37 13.17 -30.75
CA SER A 107 21.19 11.75 -31.01
C SER A 107 21.51 10.84 -29.80
N ASP A 108 22.04 11.37 -28.70
CA ASP A 108 22.29 10.55 -27.52
C ASP A 108 20.97 10.26 -26.79
N PRO A 109 20.66 9.00 -26.48
CA PRO A 109 19.49 8.68 -25.68
C PRO A 109 19.63 9.38 -24.31
N PRO A 110 18.55 9.99 -23.78
CA PRO A 110 18.60 10.66 -22.48
C PRO A 110 19.13 9.66 -21.44
N PRO A 111 19.99 10.11 -20.49
CA PRO A 111 20.51 9.23 -19.46
C PRO A 111 19.35 8.54 -18.74
N PRO A 112 19.49 7.25 -18.38
CA PRO A 112 18.42 6.51 -17.73
C PRO A 112 17.94 7.26 -16.49
N GLN A 113 16.66 7.64 -16.48
CA GLN A 113 16.08 8.40 -15.37
C GLN A 113 16.21 7.58 -14.07
N ASP A 114 16.76 8.21 -13.03
CA ASP A 114 16.84 7.61 -11.71
C ASP A 114 15.44 7.14 -11.24
N LEU A 115 15.39 6.02 -10.54
CA LEU A 115 14.16 5.39 -10.07
C LEU A 115 13.29 6.37 -9.28
N ARG A 116 13.89 7.23 -8.45
CA ARG A 116 13.15 8.27 -7.70
C ARG A 116 12.44 9.26 -8.61
N SER A 117 13.07 9.68 -9.71
CA SER A 117 12.44 10.59 -10.68
C SER A 117 11.27 9.90 -11.39
N ARG A 118 11.39 8.61 -11.71
CA ARG A 118 10.28 7.83 -12.29
C ARG A 118 9.12 7.66 -11.33
N ILE A 119 9.39 7.34 -10.06
CA ILE A 119 8.38 7.25 -9.00
C ILE A 119 7.67 8.59 -8.82
N ALA A 120 8.40 9.70 -8.83
CA ALA A 120 7.81 11.03 -8.75
C ALA A 120 6.88 11.34 -9.93
N GLN A 121 7.29 10.98 -11.16
CA GLN A 121 6.43 11.15 -12.33
C GLN A 121 5.17 10.27 -12.28
N TRP A 122 5.32 9.01 -11.88
CA TRP A 122 4.17 8.12 -11.69
C TRP A 122 3.25 8.62 -10.59
N THR A 123 3.81 9.16 -9.50
CA THR A 123 3.02 9.76 -8.41
C THR A 123 2.13 10.89 -8.92
N LEU A 124 2.64 11.79 -9.76
CA LEU A 124 1.83 12.89 -10.32
C LEU A 124 0.66 12.37 -11.16
N ASN A 125 0.91 11.34 -11.98
CA ASN A 125 -0.14 10.74 -12.81
C ASN A 125 -1.17 9.96 -11.96
N GLU A 126 -0.71 9.19 -10.98
CA GLU A 126 -1.55 8.42 -10.07
C GLU A 126 -2.37 9.34 -9.16
N ALA A 127 -1.80 10.44 -8.69
CA ALA A 127 -2.49 11.45 -7.89
C ALA A 127 -3.64 12.10 -8.66
N GLU A 128 -3.44 12.37 -9.96
CA GLU A 128 -4.48 12.91 -10.84
C GLU A 128 -5.59 11.88 -11.08
N LEU A 129 -5.22 10.61 -11.34
CA LEU A 129 -6.18 9.52 -11.52
C LEU A 129 -7.03 9.28 -10.27
N LEU A 130 -6.41 9.36 -9.10
CA LEU A 130 -7.09 9.22 -7.81
C LEU A 130 -7.83 10.50 -7.39
N GLY A 131 -7.66 11.63 -8.08
CA GLY A 131 -8.28 12.90 -7.70
C GLY A 131 -7.67 13.56 -6.44
N VAL A 132 -6.46 13.17 -6.04
CA VAL A 132 -5.64 13.88 -5.04
C VAL A 132 -5.15 15.21 -5.61
N THR A 133 -4.87 15.23 -6.91
CA THR A 133 -4.69 16.45 -7.71
C THR A 133 -5.81 16.55 -8.74
N GLY A 134 -6.06 17.77 -9.22
CA GLY A 134 -6.97 18.04 -10.32
C GLY A 134 -6.43 19.17 -11.19
N ARG A 135 -6.31 18.93 -12.50
CA ARG A 135 -5.64 19.81 -13.47
C ARG A 135 -4.24 20.23 -13.01
N GLY A 136 -3.52 19.32 -12.35
CA GLY A 136 -2.17 19.54 -11.86
C GLY A 136 -2.05 20.34 -10.55
N ALA A 137 -3.14 20.80 -9.95
CA ALA A 137 -3.14 21.45 -8.64
C ALA A 137 -3.57 20.46 -7.54
N VAL A 138 -3.01 20.56 -6.33
CA VAL A 138 -3.44 19.74 -5.18
C VAL A 138 -4.83 20.17 -4.73
N SER A 139 -5.76 19.22 -4.66
CA SER A 139 -7.15 19.47 -4.24
C SER A 139 -7.26 19.79 -2.75
N SER A 140 -8.38 20.40 -2.32
CA SER A 140 -8.60 20.73 -0.90
C SER A 140 -8.66 19.48 -0.01
N HIS A 141 -9.33 18.42 -0.46
CA HIS A 141 -9.35 17.12 0.20
C HIS A 141 -7.99 16.41 0.13
N GLY A 142 -7.23 16.58 -0.96
CA GLY A 142 -5.85 16.11 -1.07
C GLY A 142 -4.91 16.78 -0.06
N ARG A 143 -5.00 18.10 0.11
CA ARG A 143 -4.25 18.84 1.15
C ARG A 143 -4.61 18.36 2.54
N ALA A 144 -5.90 18.20 2.84
CA ALA A 144 -6.35 17.71 4.14
C ALA A 144 -5.85 16.29 4.47
N LEU A 145 -5.72 15.43 3.45
CA LEU A 145 -5.13 14.09 3.59
C LEU A 145 -3.63 14.16 3.92
N LEU A 146 -2.91 15.15 3.38
CA LEU A 146 -1.47 15.35 3.61
C LEU A 146 -1.15 16.03 4.94
N SER A 147 -2.05 16.86 5.48
CA SER A 147 -1.82 17.61 6.72
C SER A 147 -1.54 16.74 7.97
N GLY A 148 -1.92 15.46 7.96
CA GLY A 148 -1.56 14.51 9.02
C GLY A 148 -0.08 14.07 9.01
N HIS A 149 0.71 14.53 8.03
CA HIS A 149 2.15 14.20 7.89
C HIS A 149 3.06 15.42 8.13
N ASP A 150 2.49 16.61 8.37
CA ASP A 150 3.24 17.87 8.56
C ASP A 150 3.88 18.01 9.94
N HIS A 151 3.61 17.09 10.87
CA HIS A 151 4.43 16.94 12.05
C HIS A 151 5.68 16.14 11.69
N GLY A 152 6.72 16.87 11.30
CA GLY A 152 8.09 16.37 11.45
C GLY A 152 8.20 15.72 12.83
N HIS A 153 8.78 14.52 12.87
CA HIS A 153 8.97 13.74 14.08
C HIS A 153 9.71 14.58 15.14
N GLY A 154 8.95 15.30 15.97
CA GLY A 154 9.41 15.94 17.19
C GLY A 154 9.52 14.92 18.33
N PRO A 155 10.21 15.25 19.43
CA PRO A 155 11.02 14.28 20.16
C PRO A 155 10.22 13.44 21.16
N GLY A 156 10.40 12.12 21.07
CA GLY A 156 10.04 11.11 22.08
C GLY A 156 8.55 10.79 22.07
N HIS A 157 8.15 9.58 21.69
CA HIS A 157 8.02 8.45 22.60
C HIS A 157 7.92 7.13 21.82
N GLY A 158 8.43 6.03 22.40
CA GLY A 158 8.31 4.67 21.86
C GLY A 158 6.88 4.09 21.85
N SER A 159 5.85 4.94 21.81
CA SER A 159 4.42 4.65 21.77
C SER A 159 3.68 5.37 20.61
N ASP A 160 4.40 6.10 19.76
CA ASP A 160 3.82 7.06 18.80
C ASP A 160 3.20 6.43 17.52
N SER A 161 3.28 5.11 17.36
CA SER A 161 2.64 4.40 16.23
C SER A 161 1.11 4.51 16.30
N GLU A 162 0.52 4.46 17.50
CA GLU A 162 -0.94 4.60 17.66
C GLU A 162 -1.40 6.07 17.45
N GLY A 163 -0.60 7.04 17.88
CA GLY A 163 -0.87 8.46 17.68
C GLY A 163 -0.84 8.85 16.21
N THR A 164 0.18 8.40 15.47
CA THR A 164 0.29 8.62 14.02
C THR A 164 -0.81 7.94 13.22
N ALA A 165 -1.22 6.73 13.58
CA ALA A 165 -2.35 6.04 12.94
C ALA A 165 -3.69 6.77 13.20
N ALA A 166 -3.89 7.28 14.41
CA ALA A 166 -5.08 8.07 14.76
C ALA A 166 -5.13 9.42 14.03
N GLU A 167 -3.99 10.11 13.91
CA GLU A 167 -3.86 11.36 13.13
C GLU A 167 -4.12 11.13 11.64
N GLN A 168 -3.59 10.04 11.06
CA GLN A 168 -3.87 9.64 9.69
C GLN A 168 -5.35 9.32 9.48
N SER A 169 -5.99 8.62 10.42
CA SER A 169 -7.42 8.33 10.37
C SER A 169 -8.27 9.62 10.40
N LEU A 170 -7.89 10.58 11.26
CA LEU A 170 -8.55 11.88 11.34
C LEU A 170 -8.36 12.71 10.06
N ALA A 171 -7.16 12.70 9.48
CA ALA A 171 -6.86 13.35 8.20
C ALA A 171 -7.69 12.74 7.06
N ALA A 172 -7.78 11.40 7.00
CA ALA A 172 -8.60 10.69 6.02
C ALA A 172 -10.10 11.04 6.19
N ALA A 173 -10.60 11.09 7.43
CA ALA A 173 -11.99 11.49 7.69
C ALA A 173 -12.27 12.97 7.35
N ARG A 174 -11.30 13.87 7.57
CA ARG A 174 -11.41 15.28 7.13
C ARG A 174 -11.42 15.38 5.60
N ALA A 175 -10.55 14.64 4.92
CA ALA A 175 -10.50 14.60 3.46
C ALA A 175 -11.81 14.07 2.87
N ALA A 176 -12.37 12.99 3.42
CA ALA A 176 -13.66 12.46 3.01
C ALA A 176 -14.80 13.50 3.17
N ARG A 177 -14.83 14.23 4.29
CA ARG A 177 -15.82 15.30 4.52
C ARG A 177 -15.71 16.46 3.53
N LEU A 178 -14.50 16.83 3.12
CA LEU A 178 -14.28 17.88 2.10
C LEU A 178 -14.64 17.40 0.70
N LEU A 179 -14.44 16.12 0.40
CA LEU A 179 -14.78 15.53 -0.89
C LEU A 179 -16.28 15.29 -1.06
N ALA A 180 -16.97 14.87 0.01
CA ALA A 180 -18.39 14.50 -0.03
C ALA A 180 -19.31 15.50 -0.76
N PRO A 181 -19.28 16.83 -0.50
CA PRO A 181 -20.14 17.78 -1.19
C PRO A 181 -19.78 18.03 -2.66
N LEU A 182 -18.62 17.55 -3.13
CA LEU A 182 -18.17 17.68 -4.52
C LEU A 182 -18.61 16.49 -5.38
N LEU A 183 -19.06 15.39 -4.77
CA LEU A 183 -19.53 14.22 -5.47
C LEU A 183 -21.01 14.38 -5.83
N PRO A 184 -21.44 13.91 -7.02
CA PRO A 184 -22.86 13.88 -7.35
C PRO A 184 -23.61 12.96 -6.39
N GLU A 185 -24.81 13.37 -6.00
CA GLU A 185 -25.70 12.55 -5.16
C GLU A 185 -26.03 11.23 -5.89
N PRO A 186 -25.84 10.07 -5.24
CA PRO A 186 -26.31 8.80 -5.77
C PRO A 186 -27.82 8.83 -6.01
N LEU A 187 -28.24 8.25 -7.13
CA LEU A 187 -29.64 8.15 -7.52
C LEU A 187 -30.18 6.76 -7.15
N ASP A 188 -31.35 6.76 -6.53
CA ASP A 188 -32.16 5.58 -6.22
C ASP A 188 -33.09 5.18 -7.38
N HIS A 189 -32.96 5.83 -8.55
CA HIS A 189 -33.84 5.61 -9.68
C HIS A 189 -33.17 5.73 -11.05
N VAL A 190 -33.82 5.15 -12.06
CA VAL A 190 -33.49 5.24 -13.48
C VAL A 190 -34.66 5.73 -14.32
N LEU A 191 -34.37 6.13 -15.56
CA LEU A 191 -35.38 6.50 -16.56
C LEU A 191 -35.52 5.34 -17.57
N LEU A 192 -36.66 4.66 -17.56
CA LEU A 192 -36.96 3.61 -18.53
C LEU A 192 -37.48 4.20 -19.84
N GLN A 193 -36.95 3.69 -20.96
CA GLN A 193 -37.29 4.11 -22.32
C GLN A 193 -37.96 2.97 -23.09
N ALA A 194 -38.72 3.32 -24.14
CA ALA A 194 -39.51 2.34 -24.91
C ALA A 194 -38.68 1.37 -25.76
N ASP A 195 -37.39 1.62 -25.94
CA ASP A 195 -36.44 0.83 -26.75
C ASP A 195 -35.66 -0.22 -25.92
N LEU A 196 -36.24 -0.63 -24.78
CA LEU A 196 -35.65 -1.58 -23.83
C LEU A 196 -34.34 -1.06 -23.22
N THR A 197 -34.24 0.25 -22.99
CA THR A 197 -33.10 0.84 -22.29
C THR A 197 -33.52 1.52 -20.97
N ALA A 198 -32.60 1.56 -20.02
CA ALA A 198 -32.67 2.39 -18.83
C ALA A 198 -31.49 3.36 -18.83
N VAL A 199 -31.76 4.63 -18.56
CA VAL A 199 -30.74 5.67 -18.45
C VAL A 199 -30.59 6.09 -16.99
N ALA A 200 -29.37 6.03 -16.48
CA ALA A 200 -28.97 6.54 -15.19
C ALA A 200 -28.22 7.88 -15.39
N PRO A 201 -28.83 9.04 -15.09
CA PRO A 201 -28.22 10.36 -15.29
C PRO A 201 -27.03 10.66 -14.36
N GLY A 202 -26.82 9.83 -13.34
CA GLY A 202 -25.77 9.97 -12.34
C GLY A 202 -25.37 8.60 -11.77
N PRO A 203 -24.46 8.56 -10.79
CA PRO A 203 -24.13 7.31 -10.12
C PRO A 203 -25.37 6.75 -9.42
N LEU A 204 -25.58 5.45 -9.53
CA LEU A 204 -26.69 4.78 -8.86
C LEU A 204 -26.30 4.37 -7.44
N GLU A 205 -27.29 4.32 -6.55
CA GLU A 205 -27.14 3.61 -5.29
C GLU A 205 -26.77 2.15 -5.52
N ARG A 206 -26.00 1.59 -4.59
CA ARG A 206 -25.40 0.26 -4.73
C ARG A 206 -26.43 -0.85 -5.00
N PRO A 207 -27.53 -0.97 -4.23
CA PRO A 207 -28.48 -2.06 -4.43
C PRO A 207 -29.13 -2.01 -5.82
N LEU A 208 -29.46 -0.80 -6.31
CA LEU A 208 -30.00 -0.57 -7.64
C LEU A 208 -28.98 -0.90 -8.73
N ALA A 209 -27.74 -0.46 -8.58
CA ALA A 209 -26.67 -0.74 -9.53
C ALA A 209 -26.38 -2.24 -9.67
N ASP A 210 -26.32 -2.97 -8.56
CA ASP A 210 -26.04 -4.41 -8.55
C ASP A 210 -27.21 -5.20 -9.17
N ALA A 211 -28.45 -4.84 -8.85
CA ALA A 211 -29.63 -5.45 -9.48
C ALA A 211 -29.68 -5.19 -11.00
N LEU A 212 -29.42 -3.96 -11.44
CA LEU A 212 -29.35 -3.63 -12.87
C LEU A 212 -28.18 -4.31 -13.59
N ALA A 213 -27.05 -4.53 -12.92
CA ALA A 213 -25.91 -5.25 -13.50
C ALA A 213 -26.24 -6.73 -13.80
N VAL A 214 -27.18 -7.33 -13.08
CA VAL A 214 -27.70 -8.66 -13.41
C VAL A 214 -28.76 -8.57 -14.50
N LEU A 215 -29.74 -7.69 -14.32
CA LEU A 215 -30.96 -7.58 -15.13
C LEU A 215 -30.75 -6.97 -16.53
N ALA A 216 -29.68 -6.21 -16.72
CA ALA A 216 -29.37 -5.51 -17.97
C ALA A 216 -27.88 -5.54 -18.30
N ASP A 217 -27.55 -5.26 -19.56
CA ASP A 217 -26.18 -5.11 -20.03
C ASP A 217 -25.82 -3.62 -20.13
N VAL A 218 -24.59 -3.24 -19.78
CA VAL A 218 -24.15 -1.83 -19.90
C VAL A 218 -23.71 -1.56 -21.34
N GLU A 219 -24.43 -0.69 -22.03
CA GLU A 219 -24.14 -0.32 -23.42
C GLU A 219 -23.15 0.84 -23.50
N SER A 220 -23.30 1.85 -22.63
CA SER A 220 -22.42 3.01 -22.57
C SER A 220 -22.22 3.49 -21.15
N LYS A 221 -20.98 3.87 -20.83
CA LYS A 221 -20.58 4.55 -19.59
C LYS A 221 -20.07 5.95 -19.95
N GLY A 222 -21.01 6.85 -20.24
CA GLY A 222 -20.73 8.25 -20.54
C GLY A 222 -21.15 9.17 -19.40
N GLY A 223 -21.58 10.39 -19.72
CA GLY A 223 -22.21 11.31 -18.75
C GLY A 223 -23.53 10.77 -18.17
N ALA A 224 -24.13 9.77 -18.81
CA ALA A 224 -25.17 8.93 -18.26
C ALA A 224 -24.82 7.46 -18.56
N THR A 225 -25.11 6.56 -17.63
CA THR A 225 -24.96 5.12 -17.88
C THR A 225 -26.21 4.59 -18.53
N VAL A 226 -26.06 3.96 -19.71
CA VAL A 226 -27.16 3.37 -20.45
C VAL A 226 -27.11 1.85 -20.29
N TYR A 227 -28.20 1.30 -19.77
CA TYR A 227 -28.43 -0.13 -19.60
C TYR A 227 -29.40 -0.60 -20.66
N ARG A 228 -29.14 -1.76 -21.27
CA ARG A 228 -30.03 -2.40 -22.24
C ARG A 228 -30.56 -3.71 -21.67
N PHE A 229 -31.88 -3.86 -21.68
CA PHE A 229 -32.54 -5.11 -21.34
C PHE A 229 -32.57 -6.03 -22.56
N THR A 230 -32.05 -7.23 -22.39
CA THR A 230 -32.03 -8.26 -23.43
C THR A 230 -32.72 -9.53 -22.90
N PRO A 231 -33.19 -10.44 -23.79
CA PRO A 231 -33.69 -11.74 -23.33
C PRO A 231 -32.66 -12.51 -22.49
N GLY A 232 -31.37 -12.36 -22.80
CA GLY A 232 -30.27 -12.96 -22.05
C GLY A 232 -30.12 -12.37 -20.66
N SER A 233 -30.13 -11.03 -20.54
CA SER A 233 -29.98 -10.36 -19.24
C SER A 233 -31.15 -10.64 -18.29
N VAL A 234 -32.39 -10.65 -18.82
CA VAL A 234 -33.58 -11.04 -18.05
C VAL A 234 -33.49 -12.49 -17.59
N ARG A 235 -33.05 -13.41 -18.47
CA ARG A 235 -32.85 -14.82 -18.09
C ARG A 235 -31.83 -14.95 -16.95
N ARG A 236 -30.71 -14.22 -17.00
CA ARG A 236 -29.71 -14.24 -15.91
C ARG A 236 -30.33 -13.83 -14.57
N ALA A 237 -31.21 -12.84 -14.57
CA ALA A 237 -31.91 -12.42 -13.36
C ALA A 237 -32.85 -13.51 -12.81
N LEU A 238 -33.57 -14.21 -13.70
CA LEU A 238 -34.39 -15.37 -13.30
C LEU A 238 -33.55 -16.56 -12.81
N ASP A 239 -32.40 -16.81 -13.44
CA ASP A 239 -31.44 -17.85 -13.02
C ASP A 239 -30.83 -17.55 -11.64
N ALA A 240 -30.70 -16.26 -11.29
CA ALA A 240 -30.30 -15.80 -9.96
C ALA A 240 -31.41 -15.93 -8.90
N GLY A 241 -32.58 -16.47 -9.26
CA GLY A 241 -33.68 -16.76 -8.36
C GLY A 241 -34.73 -15.65 -8.22
N GLN A 242 -34.67 -14.58 -9.03
CA GLN A 242 -35.70 -13.54 -9.05
C GLN A 242 -36.93 -14.00 -9.83
N SER A 243 -38.14 -13.70 -9.35
CA SER A 243 -39.36 -13.98 -10.10
C SER A 243 -39.77 -12.83 -11.03
N ALA A 244 -40.60 -13.09 -12.04
CA ALA A 244 -41.13 -12.03 -12.91
C ALA A 244 -41.85 -10.93 -12.10
N SER A 245 -42.62 -11.30 -11.07
CA SER A 245 -43.27 -10.34 -10.18
C SER A 245 -42.28 -9.48 -9.41
N ASP A 246 -41.14 -10.06 -8.96
CA ASP A 246 -40.11 -9.29 -8.27
C ASP A 246 -39.43 -8.30 -9.21
N LEU A 247 -39.17 -8.71 -10.46
CA LEU A 247 -38.60 -7.84 -11.48
C LEU A 247 -39.51 -6.66 -11.82
N HIS A 248 -40.81 -6.90 -11.99
CA HIS A 248 -41.80 -5.84 -12.22
C HIS A 248 -41.91 -4.90 -11.02
N ALA A 249 -41.97 -5.44 -9.80
CA ALA A 249 -42.02 -4.63 -8.57
C ALA A 249 -40.74 -3.78 -8.40
N PHE A 250 -39.58 -4.37 -8.68
CA PHE A 250 -38.29 -3.68 -8.62
C PHE A 250 -38.21 -2.51 -9.61
N LEU A 251 -38.58 -2.75 -10.88
CA LEU A 251 -38.58 -1.71 -11.90
C LEU A 251 -39.61 -0.61 -11.60
N ALA A 252 -40.77 -0.98 -11.05
CA ALA A 252 -41.78 0.00 -10.64
C ALA A 252 -41.30 0.88 -9.47
N ALA A 253 -40.54 0.31 -8.52
CA ALA A 253 -40.02 1.05 -7.38
C ALA A 253 -38.87 2.01 -7.74
N HIS A 254 -37.98 1.62 -8.66
CA HIS A 254 -36.75 2.37 -8.98
C HIS A 254 -36.82 3.08 -10.34
N SER A 255 -38.00 3.21 -10.95
CA SER A 255 -38.18 3.96 -12.20
C SER A 255 -38.93 5.26 -11.96
N ARG A 256 -38.40 6.37 -12.48
CA ARG A 256 -39.13 7.64 -12.51
C ARG A 256 -40.20 7.70 -13.60
N THR A 257 -40.08 6.87 -14.63
CA THR A 257 -41.07 6.73 -15.70
C THR A 257 -41.88 5.45 -15.51
N PRO A 258 -43.13 5.38 -15.99
CA PRO A 258 -43.87 4.12 -16.00
C PRO A 258 -43.10 3.04 -16.77
N VAL A 259 -43.18 1.79 -16.31
CA VAL A 259 -42.52 0.66 -16.99
C VAL A 259 -43.09 0.51 -18.41
N PRO A 260 -42.25 0.61 -19.47
CA PRO A 260 -42.72 0.50 -20.84
C PRO A 260 -43.30 -0.88 -21.15
N GLN A 261 -44.42 -0.92 -21.89
CA GLN A 261 -45.09 -2.16 -22.29
C GLN A 261 -44.15 -3.18 -22.98
N PRO A 262 -43.20 -2.78 -23.86
CA PRO A 262 -42.26 -3.73 -24.47
C PRO A 262 -41.37 -4.44 -23.44
N LEU A 263 -40.94 -3.74 -22.40
CA LEU A 263 -40.11 -4.31 -21.34
C LEU A 263 -40.92 -5.28 -20.48
N ALA A 264 -42.16 -4.91 -20.13
CA ALA A 264 -43.05 -5.78 -19.40
C ALA A 264 -43.31 -7.10 -20.16
N TYR A 265 -43.56 -7.00 -21.46
CA TYR A 265 -43.77 -8.17 -22.31
C TYR A 265 -42.51 -9.06 -22.42
N LEU A 266 -41.32 -8.45 -22.55
CA LEU A 266 -40.06 -9.18 -22.57
C LEU A 266 -39.87 -10.01 -21.29
N ILE A 267 -40.12 -9.42 -20.13
CA ILE A 267 -39.99 -10.09 -18.83
C ILE A 267 -40.94 -11.29 -18.77
N ASP A 268 -42.21 -11.09 -19.12
CA ASP A 268 -43.21 -12.14 -19.06
C ASP A 268 -42.95 -13.28 -20.07
N ASP A 269 -42.48 -12.97 -21.29
CA ASP A 269 -42.15 -13.97 -22.30
C ASP A 269 -40.95 -14.83 -21.89
N VAL A 270 -39.89 -14.21 -21.35
CA VAL A 270 -38.71 -14.93 -20.86
C VAL A 270 -39.07 -15.77 -19.63
N ALA A 271 -39.86 -15.23 -18.70
CA ALA A 271 -40.30 -15.94 -17.52
C ALA A 271 -41.19 -17.15 -17.84
N ARG A 272 -42.09 -17.03 -18.83
CA ARG A 272 -42.89 -18.17 -19.31
C ARG A 272 -42.00 -19.29 -19.84
N LYS A 273 -40.94 -18.95 -20.59
CA LYS A 273 -40.01 -19.92 -21.18
C LYS A 273 -39.00 -20.49 -20.17
N HIS A 274 -38.76 -19.77 -19.08
CA HIS A 274 -37.83 -20.14 -18.02
C HIS A 274 -38.35 -21.34 -17.22
N GLY A 275 -37.48 -22.33 -16.98
CA GLY A 275 -37.83 -23.51 -16.17
C GLY A 275 -38.67 -24.60 -16.86
N HIS A 276 -38.99 -24.49 -18.16
CA HIS A 276 -39.60 -25.59 -18.93
C HIS A 276 -38.69 -26.81 -19.04
N LEU A 277 -37.40 -26.58 -19.21
CA LEU A 277 -36.38 -27.62 -19.23
C LEU A 277 -35.75 -27.68 -17.84
N ARG A 278 -35.88 -28.83 -17.18
CA ARG A 278 -35.33 -29.06 -15.85
C ARG A 278 -34.06 -29.87 -15.98
N ILE A 279 -32.96 -29.25 -15.60
CA ILE A 279 -31.65 -29.91 -15.52
C ILE A 279 -31.45 -30.28 -14.06
N GLY A 280 -31.32 -31.58 -13.80
CA GLY A 280 -30.90 -32.08 -12.49
C GLY A 280 -29.42 -32.40 -12.51
N ALA A 281 -28.73 -32.20 -11.40
CA ALA A 281 -27.41 -32.78 -11.23
C ALA A 281 -27.53 -34.30 -11.27
N ALA A 282 -26.85 -34.94 -12.19
CA ALA A 282 -26.55 -36.36 -12.15
C ALA A 282 -25.03 -36.43 -12.04
N SER A 283 -24.53 -36.64 -10.82
CA SER A 283 -23.10 -36.64 -10.53
C SER A 283 -22.38 -37.80 -11.25
N ALA A 284 -23.11 -38.90 -11.48
CA ALA A 284 -22.66 -40.02 -12.29
C ALA A 284 -23.87 -40.73 -12.91
N TYR A 285 -23.62 -41.52 -13.95
CA TYR A 285 -24.62 -42.43 -14.53
C TYR A 285 -24.07 -43.86 -14.58
N VAL A 286 -24.97 -44.82 -14.56
CA VAL A 286 -24.67 -46.24 -14.82
C VAL A 286 -25.38 -46.60 -16.11
N ARG A 287 -24.60 -46.99 -17.12
CA ARG A 287 -25.12 -47.61 -18.34
C ARG A 287 -24.91 -49.12 -18.23
N CYS A 288 -25.96 -49.88 -18.48
CA CYS A 288 -25.86 -51.33 -18.60
C CYS A 288 -26.79 -51.80 -19.71
N ASP A 289 -26.28 -52.69 -20.57
CA ASP A 289 -27.05 -53.24 -21.68
C ASP A 289 -28.09 -54.29 -21.22
N ASP A 290 -28.02 -54.72 -19.96
CA ASP A 290 -28.99 -55.60 -19.30
C ASP A 290 -29.90 -54.82 -18.35
N GLU A 291 -31.18 -54.71 -18.71
CA GLU A 291 -32.20 -54.06 -17.90
C GLU A 291 -32.48 -54.81 -16.59
N ALA A 292 -32.37 -56.14 -16.56
CA ALA A 292 -32.62 -56.93 -15.36
C ALA A 292 -31.59 -56.61 -14.27
N LEU A 293 -30.33 -56.41 -14.64
CA LEU A 293 -29.25 -56.06 -13.74
C LEU A 293 -29.46 -54.67 -13.09
N LEU A 294 -29.96 -53.69 -13.86
CA LEU A 294 -30.29 -52.37 -13.31
C LEU A 294 -31.49 -52.42 -12.35
N ASN A 295 -32.46 -53.29 -12.62
CA ASN A 295 -33.59 -53.52 -11.71
C ASN A 295 -33.13 -54.18 -10.40
N GLU A 296 -32.20 -55.13 -10.46
CA GLU A 296 -31.59 -55.75 -9.28
C GLU A 296 -30.85 -54.72 -8.43
N ILE A 297 -30.02 -53.87 -9.06
CA ILE A 297 -29.29 -52.79 -8.38
C ILE A 297 -30.25 -51.79 -7.71
N LEU A 298 -31.36 -51.42 -8.35
CA LEU A 298 -32.36 -50.52 -7.77
C LEU A 298 -33.14 -51.15 -6.61
N ALA A 299 -33.31 -52.47 -6.62
CA ALA A 299 -34.04 -53.21 -5.58
C ALA A 299 -33.17 -53.52 -4.34
N ASP A 300 -31.84 -53.52 -4.47
CA ASP A 300 -30.94 -53.75 -3.34
C ASP A 300 -30.97 -52.59 -2.34
N LYS A 301 -31.26 -52.89 -1.07
CA LYS A 301 -31.28 -51.91 0.03
C LYS A 301 -29.94 -51.20 0.19
N ARG A 302 -28.82 -51.84 -0.15
CA ARG A 302 -27.48 -51.25 -0.08
C ARG A 302 -27.29 -50.11 -1.08
N ALA A 303 -28.04 -50.09 -2.18
CA ALA A 303 -27.97 -49.05 -3.21
C ALA A 303 -28.72 -47.76 -2.85
N GLN A 304 -29.51 -47.75 -1.76
CA GLN A 304 -30.26 -46.56 -1.33
C GLN A 304 -29.36 -45.37 -0.99
N SER A 305 -28.15 -45.63 -0.47
CA SER A 305 -27.15 -44.61 -0.17
C SER A 305 -26.62 -43.89 -1.43
N LEU A 306 -26.66 -44.56 -2.59
CA LEU A 306 -26.21 -44.03 -3.88
C LEU A 306 -27.27 -43.13 -4.56
N ARG A 307 -28.49 -43.11 -4.03
CA ARG A 307 -29.64 -42.31 -4.50
C ARG A 307 -29.84 -42.41 -6.02
N LEU A 308 -29.89 -43.65 -6.50
CA LEU A 308 -30.10 -43.96 -7.92
C LEU A 308 -31.51 -43.58 -8.36
N ARG A 309 -31.62 -42.95 -9.53
CA ARG A 309 -32.87 -42.61 -10.21
C ARG A 309 -32.80 -43.09 -11.65
N ARG A 310 -33.86 -43.73 -12.12
CA ARG A 310 -33.92 -44.20 -13.50
C ARG A 310 -34.17 -43.05 -14.48
N LEU A 311 -33.34 -42.96 -15.52
CA LEU A 311 -33.49 -41.99 -16.61
C LEU A 311 -34.00 -42.65 -17.90
N ALA A 312 -33.58 -43.89 -18.16
CA ALA A 312 -34.00 -44.71 -19.30
C ALA A 312 -33.97 -46.22 -18.92
N PRO A 313 -34.47 -47.13 -19.77
CA PRO A 313 -34.44 -48.57 -19.47
C PRO A 313 -33.04 -49.12 -19.15
N THR A 314 -32.00 -48.61 -19.82
CA THR A 314 -30.59 -49.03 -19.69
C THR A 314 -29.70 -48.02 -18.98
N VAL A 315 -30.27 -46.95 -18.38
CA VAL A 315 -29.51 -45.86 -17.78
C VAL A 315 -30.09 -45.42 -16.43
N LEU A 316 -29.24 -45.45 -15.40
CA LEU A 316 -29.50 -44.88 -14.08
C LEU A 316 -28.65 -43.62 -13.88
N ALA A 317 -29.20 -42.60 -13.23
CA ALA A 317 -28.45 -41.46 -12.70
C ALA A 317 -28.27 -41.61 -11.19
N ALA A 318 -27.08 -41.29 -10.70
CA ALA A 318 -26.75 -41.21 -9.28
C ALA A 318 -26.48 -39.76 -8.87
N GLN A 319 -26.81 -39.44 -7.62
CA GLN A 319 -26.39 -38.17 -7.00
C GLN A 319 -24.98 -38.27 -6.39
N ALA A 320 -24.51 -39.49 -6.13
CA ALA A 320 -23.14 -39.77 -5.69
C ALA A 320 -22.13 -39.46 -6.81
N ASP A 321 -20.95 -38.96 -6.44
CA ASP A 321 -19.86 -38.73 -7.38
C ASP A 321 -19.42 -40.06 -8.03
N PRO A 322 -18.80 -40.00 -9.24
CA PRO A 322 -18.42 -41.21 -9.97
C PRO A 322 -17.55 -42.18 -9.16
N GLY A 323 -16.67 -41.66 -8.27
CA GLY A 323 -15.83 -42.49 -7.41
C GLY A 323 -16.64 -43.24 -6.37
N THR A 324 -17.49 -42.54 -5.62
CA THR A 324 -18.37 -43.14 -4.61
C THR A 324 -19.35 -44.14 -5.23
N LEU A 325 -19.90 -43.86 -6.41
CA LEU A 325 -20.77 -44.78 -7.14
C LEU A 325 -20.03 -46.06 -7.54
N LEU A 326 -18.82 -45.91 -8.07
CA LEU A 326 -17.97 -47.01 -8.52
C LEU A 326 -17.55 -47.91 -7.34
N ASP A 327 -17.16 -47.33 -6.21
CA ASP A 327 -16.83 -48.06 -4.99
C ASP A 327 -18.05 -48.73 -4.36
N GLY A 328 -19.21 -48.06 -4.34
CA GLY A 328 -20.46 -48.62 -3.81
C GLY A 328 -20.97 -49.83 -4.60
N LEU A 329 -20.92 -49.75 -5.93
CA LEU A 329 -21.26 -50.87 -6.81
C LEU A 329 -20.28 -52.03 -6.67
N ARG A 330 -18.97 -51.77 -6.49
CA ARG A 330 -17.97 -52.80 -6.18
C ARG A 330 -18.22 -53.50 -4.86
N ALA A 331 -18.56 -52.74 -3.82
CA ALA A 331 -18.90 -53.29 -2.50
C ALA A 331 -20.18 -54.16 -2.54
N MET A 332 -21.07 -53.91 -3.51
CA MET A 332 -22.26 -54.73 -3.76
C MET A 332 -21.97 -56.00 -4.58
N GLY A 333 -20.75 -56.15 -5.12
CA GLY A 333 -20.32 -57.31 -5.91
C GLY A 333 -20.32 -57.07 -7.43
N PHE A 334 -20.63 -55.86 -7.90
CA PHE A 334 -20.61 -55.52 -9.32
C PHE A 334 -19.23 -55.03 -9.78
N ALA A 335 -18.94 -55.13 -11.08
CA ALA A 335 -17.66 -54.71 -11.67
C ALA A 335 -17.83 -53.52 -12.65
N PRO A 336 -18.13 -52.30 -12.17
CA PRO A 336 -18.28 -51.12 -13.03
C PRO A 336 -16.94 -50.59 -13.54
N ALA A 337 -16.96 -50.02 -14.76
CA ALA A 337 -15.86 -49.25 -15.34
C ALA A 337 -16.20 -47.75 -15.36
N ALA A 338 -15.22 -46.88 -15.11
CA ALA A 338 -15.42 -45.43 -15.13
C ALA A 338 -15.45 -44.91 -16.57
N GLU A 339 -16.42 -44.08 -16.94
CA GLU A 339 -16.55 -43.51 -18.30
C GLU A 339 -16.16 -42.02 -18.33
N SER A 340 -15.74 -41.58 -19.51
CA SER A 340 -15.25 -40.27 -19.93
C SER A 340 -16.40 -39.39 -20.36
N ALA A 341 -16.17 -38.08 -20.38
CA ALA A 341 -17.11 -37.15 -21.00
C ALA A 341 -17.34 -37.43 -22.51
N GLU A 342 -16.39 -38.10 -23.18
CA GLU A 342 -16.51 -38.54 -24.58
C GLU A 342 -16.96 -40.01 -24.75
N GLY A 343 -17.21 -40.76 -23.66
CA GLY A 343 -17.64 -42.18 -23.68
C GLY A 343 -16.51 -43.22 -23.56
N ASP A 344 -15.24 -42.79 -23.54
CA ASP A 344 -14.07 -43.63 -23.25
C ASP A 344 -13.92 -43.96 -21.76
N VAL A 345 -13.09 -44.91 -21.33
CA VAL A 345 -12.90 -45.16 -19.88
C VAL A 345 -11.93 -44.15 -19.28
N LEU A 346 -12.39 -43.23 -18.41
CA LEU A 346 -11.55 -42.16 -17.83
C LEU A 346 -11.41 -42.24 -16.31
N ILE A 347 -10.18 -41.94 -15.86
CA ILE A 347 -9.80 -41.74 -14.47
C ILE A 347 -9.56 -40.24 -14.29
N THR A 348 -10.48 -39.49 -13.67
CA THR A 348 -10.20 -38.08 -13.29
C THR A 348 -10.97 -37.58 -12.06
N ARG A 349 -10.39 -36.57 -11.41
CA ARG A 349 -11.02 -35.68 -10.43
C ARG A 349 -10.41 -34.27 -10.55
N ALA A 350 -11.20 -33.20 -10.33
CA ALA A 350 -10.86 -32.01 -9.50
C ALA A 350 -11.99 -30.93 -9.47
N HIS A 351 -12.08 -30.21 -8.34
CA HIS A 351 -12.97 -29.05 -8.06
C HIS A 351 -12.22 -27.70 -8.05
N ALA A 352 -12.95 -26.59 -8.13
CA ALA A 352 -12.46 -25.20 -8.18
C ALA A 352 -12.08 -24.57 -6.81
N HIS A 353 -11.11 -23.64 -6.82
CA HIS A 353 -10.52 -22.99 -5.63
C HIS A 353 -10.97 -21.53 -5.42
N ARG A 354 -11.28 -21.17 -4.17
CA ARG A 354 -11.31 -19.77 -3.67
C ARG A 354 -10.24 -19.57 -2.59
N THR A 355 -9.74 -18.34 -2.45
CA THR A 355 -8.69 -17.98 -1.48
C THR A 355 -9.29 -17.43 -0.17
N PRO A 356 -8.78 -17.84 1.01
CA PRO A 356 -9.17 -17.30 2.30
C PRO A 356 -8.68 -15.85 2.52
N PRO A 357 -9.13 -15.16 3.60
CA PRO A 357 -8.71 -13.81 3.94
C PRO A 357 -7.18 -13.70 4.09
N ARG A 358 -6.60 -12.57 3.64
CA ARG A 358 -5.17 -12.26 3.78
C ARG A 358 -5.01 -10.92 4.48
N THR A 359 -4.09 -10.85 5.43
CA THR A 359 -3.63 -9.59 6.05
C THR A 359 -2.54 -8.97 5.19
N ALA A 360 -2.54 -7.65 5.04
CA ALA A 360 -1.47 -6.95 4.34
C ALA A 360 -0.16 -7.09 5.14
N PRO A 361 0.99 -7.38 4.49
CA PRO A 361 2.27 -7.41 5.17
C PRO A 361 2.67 -6.00 5.62
N GLU A 362 3.19 -5.88 6.85
CA GLU A 362 3.72 -4.61 7.35
C GLU A 362 4.94 -4.18 6.51
N PRO A 363 5.00 -2.92 6.04
CA PRO A 363 6.17 -2.40 5.35
C PRO A 363 7.40 -2.49 6.27
N VAL A 364 8.41 -3.25 5.85
CA VAL A 364 9.70 -3.29 6.57
C VAL A 364 10.41 -1.95 6.30
N PRO A 365 10.75 -1.15 7.33
CA PRO A 365 11.54 0.06 7.14
C PRO A 365 12.95 -0.33 6.65
N ASP A 366 13.41 0.33 5.58
CA ASP A 366 14.81 0.21 5.16
C ASP A 366 15.66 1.18 5.96
N GLY A 367 16.63 0.65 6.71
CA GLY A 367 17.70 1.42 7.34
C GLY A 367 17.61 1.55 8.86
N PRO A 368 18.67 2.06 9.50
CA PRO A 368 18.66 2.35 10.93
C PRO A 368 17.58 3.41 11.24
N PRO A 369 17.03 3.41 12.47
CA PRO A 369 16.05 4.43 12.87
C PRO A 369 16.62 5.82 12.64
N LEU A 370 15.75 6.74 12.20
CA LEU A 370 16.13 8.14 12.01
C LEU A 370 16.72 8.67 13.33
N PRO A 371 17.88 9.37 13.29
CA PRO A 371 18.44 9.97 14.49
C PRO A 371 17.48 10.99 15.08
N GLY A 372 17.25 10.94 16.40
CA GLY A 372 16.38 11.92 17.06
C GLY A 372 16.96 13.34 17.03
N ASP A 373 16.10 14.34 17.24
CA ASP A 373 16.44 15.77 17.20
C ASP A 373 17.63 16.17 18.09
N THR A 374 17.81 15.48 19.21
CA THR A 374 18.96 15.70 20.11
C THR A 374 20.28 15.34 19.44
N LEU A 375 20.31 14.25 18.68
CA LEU A 375 21.50 13.79 17.95
C LEU A 375 21.74 14.64 16.71
N ILE A 376 20.67 15.02 16.00
CA ILE A 376 20.75 15.98 14.87
C ILE A 376 21.28 17.33 15.38
N GLY A 377 20.75 17.84 16.48
CA GLY A 377 21.19 19.10 17.10
C GLY A 377 22.65 19.05 17.57
N ALA A 378 23.11 17.91 18.12
CA ALA A 378 24.52 17.71 18.45
C ALA A 378 25.41 17.68 17.20
N ALA A 379 24.99 16.97 16.15
CA ALA A 379 25.73 16.90 14.89
C ALA A 379 25.83 18.26 14.19
N VAL A 380 24.74 19.03 14.14
CA VAL A 380 24.75 20.38 13.58
C VAL A 380 25.64 21.32 14.38
N ARG A 381 25.63 21.24 15.72
CA ARG A 381 26.55 22.03 16.56
C ARG A 381 28.01 21.65 16.30
N ALA A 382 28.32 20.36 16.18
CA ALA A 382 29.66 19.89 15.87
C ALA A 382 30.15 20.38 14.48
N ILE A 383 29.31 20.30 13.45
CA ILE A 383 29.63 20.80 12.11
C ILE A 383 29.86 22.31 12.14
N ARG A 384 28.97 23.07 12.79
CA ARG A 384 29.12 24.54 12.90
C ARG A 384 30.37 24.93 13.69
N ALA A 385 30.73 24.19 14.74
CA ALA A 385 31.96 24.41 15.48
C ALA A 385 33.20 24.15 14.61
N GLY A 386 33.20 23.08 13.81
CA GLY A 386 34.26 22.78 12.85
C GLY A 386 34.37 23.84 11.74
N ASP A 387 33.25 24.30 11.19
CA ASP A 387 33.23 25.36 10.16
C ASP A 387 33.80 26.68 10.72
N LEU A 388 33.42 27.05 11.95
CA LEU A 388 33.92 28.26 12.63
C LEU A 388 35.43 28.14 12.93
N ALA A 389 35.90 26.96 13.37
CA ALA A 389 37.31 26.70 13.58
C ALA A 389 38.13 26.76 12.27
N SER A 390 37.55 26.31 11.14
CA SER A 390 38.21 26.34 9.83
C SER A 390 38.29 27.74 9.20
N THR A 391 37.39 28.64 9.58
CA THR A 391 37.29 30.01 9.03
C THR A 391 37.89 31.08 9.94
N ALA A 392 38.21 30.75 11.20
CA ALA A 392 38.93 31.65 12.09
C ALA A 392 40.38 31.88 11.59
N PRO A 393 40.83 33.14 11.42
CA PRO A 393 42.19 33.42 10.98
C PRO A 393 43.18 32.92 12.03
N ARG A 394 44.08 32.01 11.62
CA ARG A 394 45.13 31.46 12.47
C ARG A 394 46.07 32.60 12.91
N LYS A 395 45.89 33.07 14.13
CA LYS A 395 46.80 34.00 14.80
C LYS A 395 48.08 33.23 15.14
N GLU A 396 49.17 33.49 14.41
CA GLU A 396 50.50 33.07 14.83
C GLU A 396 50.81 33.75 16.17
N ALA A 397 50.73 32.98 17.25
CA ALA A 397 51.14 33.42 18.57
C ALA A 397 52.66 33.25 18.73
N PRO A 398 53.34 34.18 19.42
CA PRO A 398 54.79 34.21 19.49
C PRO A 398 55.33 33.09 20.38
N THR A 399 56.52 32.61 20.03
CA THR A 399 57.39 31.84 20.92
C THR A 399 57.82 32.67 22.12
N SER A 400 57.27 32.38 23.30
CA SER A 400 57.81 32.56 24.67
C SER A 400 56.59 32.47 25.59
N THR A 401 56.56 31.72 26.70
CA THR A 401 57.56 31.52 27.74
C THR A 401 57.08 30.30 28.52
N SER A 402 57.95 29.34 28.86
CA SER A 402 57.59 28.28 29.80
C SER A 402 57.21 28.86 31.16
N PRO A 403 56.02 28.54 31.72
CA PRO A 403 55.79 28.59 33.15
C PRO A 403 56.18 27.23 33.74
N SER A 404 56.91 27.30 34.84
CA SER A 404 57.32 26.23 35.74
C SER A 404 56.24 25.17 36.05
N ASP A 405 56.63 23.89 35.98
CA ASP A 405 55.92 22.69 36.47
C ASP A 405 54.41 22.60 36.20
N GLY A 406 54.06 22.35 34.93
CA GLY A 406 52.70 22.08 34.44
C GLY A 406 52.10 20.73 34.86
N ARG A 407 51.97 20.47 36.17
CA ARG A 407 51.10 19.41 36.69
C ARG A 407 49.73 19.97 37.02
N LEU A 408 48.71 19.55 36.26
CA LEU A 408 47.30 19.71 36.66
C LEU A 408 47.10 19.14 38.07
N PRO A 409 46.29 19.78 38.93
CA PRO A 409 45.98 19.28 40.26
C PRO A 409 45.34 17.89 40.15
N ARG A 410 45.77 16.97 41.02
CA ARG A 410 45.13 15.65 41.13
C ARG A 410 43.81 15.81 41.84
N THR A 411 42.73 15.94 41.08
CA THR A 411 41.37 15.98 41.63
C THR A 411 40.96 14.58 42.08
N THR A 412 40.16 14.51 43.14
CA THR A 412 39.58 13.24 43.55
C THR A 412 38.58 12.76 42.48
N ALA A 413 38.31 11.45 42.41
CA ALA A 413 37.38 10.90 41.42
C ALA A 413 35.97 11.52 41.52
N ALA A 414 35.55 11.92 42.72
CA ALA A 414 34.27 12.59 42.97
C ALA A 414 34.25 14.03 42.40
N GLU A 415 35.33 14.79 42.59
CA GLU A 415 35.46 16.15 42.05
C GLU A 415 35.54 16.14 40.52
N THR A 416 36.35 15.25 39.94
CA THR A 416 36.44 15.04 38.48
C THR A 416 35.07 14.80 37.86
N LEU A 417 34.26 13.93 38.49
CA LEU A 417 32.93 13.60 38.01
C LEU A 417 31.99 14.80 38.14
N ALA A 418 32.00 15.49 39.28
CA ALA A 418 31.17 16.67 39.52
C ALA A 418 31.48 17.81 38.52
N THR A 419 32.76 18.11 38.28
CA THR A 419 33.19 19.13 37.30
C THR A 419 32.82 18.74 35.88
N MET A 420 32.97 17.46 35.49
CA MET A 420 32.53 17.02 34.16
C MET A 420 31.01 17.05 33.99
N GLN A 421 30.24 16.71 35.02
CA GLN A 421 28.78 16.83 34.98
C GLN A 421 28.33 18.29 34.90
N ALA A 422 28.99 19.19 35.63
CA ALA A 422 28.76 20.63 35.51
C ALA A 422 29.05 21.14 34.09
N ALA A 423 30.20 20.75 33.52
CA ALA A 423 30.59 21.15 32.16
C ALA A 423 29.70 20.55 31.06
N VAL A 424 29.08 19.37 31.27
CA VAL A 424 28.06 18.85 30.35
C VAL A 424 26.79 19.73 30.36
N LEU A 425 26.46 20.32 31.51
CA LEU A 425 25.30 21.20 31.65
C LEU A 425 25.59 22.62 31.10
N THR A 426 26.80 23.16 31.34
CA THR A 426 27.20 24.50 30.88
C THR A 426 27.74 24.51 29.44
N GLY A 427 28.24 23.37 28.94
CA GLY A 427 28.86 23.24 27.62
C GLY A 427 30.29 23.78 27.55
N GLU A 428 30.94 24.01 28.68
CA GLU A 428 32.28 24.61 28.77
C GLU A 428 33.40 23.60 28.48
N ALA A 429 34.52 24.10 27.96
CA ALA A 429 35.71 23.30 27.68
C ALA A 429 36.56 23.13 28.95
N LEU A 430 37.04 21.90 29.17
CA LEU A 430 37.84 21.53 30.32
C LEU A 430 39.23 21.03 29.90
N TRP A 431 40.24 21.38 30.69
CA TRP A 431 41.55 20.73 30.64
C TRP A 431 41.54 19.45 31.46
N ILE A 432 41.96 18.34 30.86
CA ILE A 432 42.10 17.06 31.54
C ILE A 432 43.53 16.52 31.44
N GLY A 433 43.99 15.91 32.53
CA GLY A 433 45.12 14.99 32.49
C GLY A 433 44.62 13.58 32.21
N TYR A 434 45.16 12.91 31.20
CA TYR A 434 44.72 11.57 30.79
C TYR A 434 45.91 10.63 30.61
N VAL A 435 45.80 9.41 31.14
CA VAL A 435 46.78 8.34 30.95
C VAL A 435 46.23 7.32 29.96
N ASN A 436 46.94 7.06 28.87
CA ASN A 436 46.54 6.06 27.87
C ASN A 436 46.82 4.62 28.33
N ALA A 437 46.46 3.63 27.49
CA ALA A 437 46.65 2.22 27.82
C ALA A 437 48.13 1.84 27.97
N GLU A 438 49.02 2.59 27.32
CA GLU A 438 50.47 2.43 27.33
C GLU A 438 51.14 3.11 28.53
N GLY A 439 50.37 3.74 29.43
CA GLY A 439 50.87 4.37 30.66
C GLY A 439 51.49 5.75 30.48
N THR A 440 51.44 6.33 29.27
CA THR A 440 51.90 7.70 29.01
C THR A 440 50.82 8.71 29.39
N ALA A 441 51.20 9.69 30.21
CA ALA A 441 50.34 10.79 30.60
C ALA A 441 50.35 11.89 29.53
N SER A 442 49.17 12.37 29.17
CA SER A 442 48.95 13.44 28.20
C SER A 442 47.96 14.45 28.76
N GLN A 443 48.05 15.70 28.31
CA GLN A 443 47.09 16.75 28.62
C GLN A 443 46.21 16.99 27.41
N ARG A 444 44.90 17.19 27.63
CA ARG A 444 43.93 17.39 26.54
C ARG A 444 42.91 18.44 26.93
N VAL A 445 42.39 19.13 25.93
CA VAL A 445 41.28 20.08 26.08
C VAL A 445 40.05 19.42 25.50
N ILE A 446 39.04 19.19 26.33
CA ILE A 446 37.83 18.46 25.95
C ILE A 446 36.56 19.27 26.23
N ALA A 447 35.58 19.17 25.35
CA ALA A 447 34.22 19.66 25.59
C ALA A 447 33.30 18.45 25.84
N PRO A 448 32.91 18.17 27.09
CA PRO A 448 32.17 16.96 27.44
C PRO A 448 30.71 17.05 26.94
N VAL A 449 30.26 15.98 26.29
CA VAL A 449 28.90 15.89 25.70
C VAL A 449 28.01 15.00 26.55
N ARG A 450 28.57 13.94 27.14
CA ARG A 450 27.83 12.99 27.99
C ARG A 450 28.78 12.32 28.98
N VAL A 451 28.32 12.15 30.22
CA VAL A 451 28.97 11.32 31.24
C VAL A 451 28.00 10.21 31.67
N GLU A 452 28.35 8.96 31.41
CA GLU A 452 27.51 7.79 31.77
C GLU A 452 28.38 6.57 32.02
N GLY A 453 28.01 5.74 33.01
CA GLY A 453 28.65 4.43 33.24
C GLY A 453 30.16 4.46 33.52
N GLY A 454 30.70 5.57 34.05
CA GLY A 454 32.15 5.71 34.31
C GLY A 454 32.98 6.16 33.10
N PHE A 455 32.32 6.56 32.01
CA PHE A 455 32.95 7.11 30.81
C PHE A 455 32.44 8.54 30.53
N VAL A 456 33.30 9.36 29.94
CA VAL A 456 32.95 10.66 29.39
C VAL A 456 33.15 10.64 27.88
N THR A 457 32.10 10.91 27.12
CA THR A 457 32.20 11.18 25.69
C THR A 457 32.33 12.68 25.50
N ALA A 458 33.44 13.10 24.91
CA ALA A 458 33.77 14.50 24.75
C ALA A 458 34.39 14.77 23.37
N TYR A 459 34.20 15.98 22.87
CA TYR A 459 34.96 16.46 21.72
C TYR A 459 36.38 16.81 22.19
N ASP A 460 37.40 16.17 21.63
CA ASP A 460 38.80 16.45 21.95
C ASP A 460 39.34 17.51 20.99
N HIS A 461 39.54 18.74 21.48
CA HIS A 461 40.07 19.85 20.68
C HIS A 461 41.53 19.64 20.27
N THR A 462 42.27 18.76 20.97
CA THR A 462 43.66 18.43 20.61
C THR A 462 43.74 17.43 19.45
N ALA A 463 42.74 16.55 19.32
CA ALA A 463 42.69 15.51 18.28
C ALA A 463 41.63 15.76 17.18
N ASP A 464 40.81 16.79 17.35
CA ASP A 464 39.72 17.19 16.45
C ASP A 464 38.72 16.06 16.15
N GLU A 465 38.40 15.25 17.16
CA GLU A 465 37.55 14.07 17.05
C GLU A 465 36.72 13.87 18.33
N VAL A 466 35.51 13.29 18.20
CA VAL A 466 34.72 12.84 19.36
C VAL A 466 35.31 11.54 19.92
N ARG A 467 35.73 11.56 21.18
CA ARG A 467 36.34 10.41 21.85
C ARG A 467 35.69 10.13 23.19
N THR A 468 35.70 8.86 23.56
CA THR A 468 35.21 8.38 24.85
C THR A 468 36.40 8.08 25.76
N TYR A 469 36.45 8.76 26.90
CA TYR A 469 37.48 8.61 27.91
C TYR A 469 36.93 7.88 29.14
N PRO A 470 37.61 6.84 29.64
CA PRO A 470 37.29 6.28 30.94
C PRO A 470 37.68 7.26 32.06
N LEU A 471 36.74 7.58 32.96
CA LEU A 471 36.97 8.52 34.07
C LEU A 471 38.10 8.09 35.01
N HIS A 472 38.29 6.78 35.21
CA HIS A 472 39.34 6.24 36.07
C HIS A 472 40.77 6.47 35.52
N ARG A 473 40.91 6.92 34.26
CA ARG A 473 42.19 7.29 33.65
C ARG A 473 42.41 8.80 33.56
N VAL A 474 41.45 9.58 34.05
CA VAL A 474 41.57 11.03 34.18
C VAL A 474 42.27 11.32 35.51
N THR A 475 43.43 11.95 35.45
CA THR A 475 44.28 12.22 36.61
C THR A 475 44.01 13.56 37.28
N GLY A 476 43.32 14.47 36.59
CA GLY A 476 43.00 15.82 37.06
C GLY A 476 42.13 16.56 36.04
N VAL A 477 41.28 17.47 36.52
CA VAL A 477 40.44 18.36 35.70
C VAL A 477 40.66 19.81 36.14
N ALA A 478 40.75 20.72 35.18
CA ALA A 478 40.77 22.16 35.42
C ALA A 478 39.84 22.87 34.41
N GLU A 479 39.12 23.88 34.87
CA GLU A 479 38.35 24.77 34.00
C GLU A 479 39.29 25.63 33.17
N LEU A 480 38.95 25.85 31.89
CA LEU A 480 39.66 26.78 31.04
C LEU A 480 39.18 28.20 31.38
N ALA A 481 40.08 29.13 31.70
CA ALA A 481 39.70 30.52 31.91
C ALA A 481 39.24 31.15 30.58
N ASP A 482 38.12 31.89 30.64
CA ASP A 482 37.59 32.66 29.51
C ASP A 482 38.55 33.80 29.15
N ASP A 483 39.04 33.83 27.91
CA ASP A 483 39.69 34.98 27.26
C ASP A 483 38.92 35.36 25.98
#